data_AF-A0A8D8AJI3-F1
#
_entry.id   AF-A0A8D8AJI3-F1
#
_cell.length_a   1.000
_cell.length_b   1.000
_cell.length_c   1.000
_cell.angle_alpha   90.00
_cell.angle_beta   90.00
_cell.angle_gamma   90.00
#
_symmetry.space_group_name_H-M   'P 1'
#
loop_
_entity.id
_entity.type
_entity.pdbx_description
1 polymer ?
#
loop_
_entity_poly.entity_id
_entity_poly.type
_entity_poly.pdbx_seq_one_letter_code
_entity_poly.pdbx_strand_id
1 'polypeptide(L)'
;DMGQGMPFKAGTFDGAVSISALQWLCNADKKSHVPSKRLYQFFSTLFSCLTRNARAVFQFYPENADQIELITSQAMKAGFYGGLVVDYPNSAKAKKYFLVLMTGGMVKLPAA
;
A
#
# COMPACT_ATOMS: atom_id res chain seq x y z
N ASP A 1 -11.99 -10.62 1.31
CA ASP A 1 -11.47 -9.45 0.56
C ASP A 1 -10.23 -8.92 1.27
N MET A 2 -9.30 -8.27 0.55
CA MET A 2 -8.07 -7.71 1.12
C MET A 2 -8.33 -6.70 2.26
N GLY A 3 -9.48 -6.02 2.28
CA GLY A 3 -9.86 -5.11 3.35
C GLY A 3 -10.23 -5.78 4.69
N GLN A 4 -10.31 -7.12 4.71
CA GLN A 4 -10.53 -7.91 5.93
C GLN A 4 -9.21 -8.34 6.59
N GLY A 5 -8.09 -8.12 5.89
CA GLY A 5 -6.75 -8.46 6.35
C GLY A 5 -6.17 -9.73 5.73
N MET A 6 -4.92 -9.99 6.07
CA MET A 6 -4.12 -11.10 5.56
C MET A 6 -4.21 -12.34 6.48
N PRO A 7 -4.76 -13.47 6.01
CA PRO A 7 -4.95 -14.67 6.83
C PRO A 7 -3.71 -15.58 6.86
N PHE A 8 -2.53 -15.00 7.08
CA PHE A 8 -1.26 -15.73 7.09
C PHE A 8 -0.55 -15.56 8.43
N LYS A 9 0.41 -16.45 8.72
CA LYS A 9 1.23 -16.37 9.93
C LYS A 9 2.17 -15.17 9.86
N ALA A 10 2.61 -14.69 11.01
CA ALA A 10 3.56 -13.59 11.06
C ALA A 10 4.90 -13.97 10.40
N GLY A 11 5.51 -13.05 9.64
CA GLY A 11 6.79 -13.27 8.98
C GLY A 11 6.79 -14.37 7.91
N THR A 12 5.64 -14.66 7.28
CA THR A 12 5.52 -15.68 6.24
C THR A 12 6.18 -15.27 4.92
N PHE A 13 6.16 -13.98 4.57
CA PHE A 13 6.58 -13.52 3.24
C PHE A 13 7.73 -12.53 3.29
N ASP A 14 8.67 -12.65 2.35
CA ASP A 14 9.80 -11.72 2.18
C ASP A 14 9.44 -10.45 1.40
N GLY A 15 8.23 -10.39 0.85
CA GLY A 15 7.74 -9.22 0.15
C GLY A 15 6.30 -9.36 -0.30
N ALA A 16 5.75 -8.25 -0.80
CA ALA A 16 4.42 -8.20 -1.39
C ALA A 16 4.41 -7.31 -2.64
N VAL A 17 3.66 -7.72 -3.66
CA VAL A 17 3.43 -6.91 -4.85
C VAL A 17 1.94 -6.92 -5.16
N SER A 18 1.41 -5.76 -5.50
CA SER A 18 0.02 -5.60 -5.95
C SER A 18 -0.02 -4.65 -7.12
N ILE A 19 -0.65 -5.06 -8.20
CA ILE A 19 -0.76 -4.27 -9.43
C ILE A 19 -2.23 -3.97 -9.67
N SER A 20 -2.57 -2.69 -9.74
CA SER A 20 -3.91 -2.21 -10.10
C SER A 20 -5.04 -2.74 -9.20
N ALA A 21 -4.77 -2.98 -7.92
CA ALA A 21 -5.78 -3.52 -6.99
C ALA A 21 -6.02 -2.69 -5.72
N LEU A 22 -5.03 -1.94 -5.23
CA LEU A 22 -5.13 -1.26 -3.93
C LEU A 22 -6.26 -0.22 -3.89
N GLN A 23 -6.56 0.42 -5.01
CA GLN A 23 -7.59 1.46 -5.10
C GLN A 23 -8.99 0.96 -4.72
N TRP A 24 -9.28 -0.33 -4.89
CA TRP A 24 -10.58 -0.91 -4.54
C TRP A 24 -10.87 -0.92 -3.03
N LEU A 25 -9.85 -0.74 -2.19
CA LEU A 25 -10.04 -0.53 -0.75
C LEU A 25 -10.66 0.83 -0.41
N CYS A 26 -10.62 1.77 -1.34
CA CYS A 26 -11.24 3.08 -1.20
C CYS A 26 -12.72 3.08 -1.61
N ASN A 27 -13.20 2.04 -2.32
CA ASN A 27 -14.61 1.93 -2.68
C ASN A 27 -15.48 1.63 -1.46
N ALA A 28 -16.64 2.28 -1.40
CA ALA A 28 -17.59 2.19 -0.30
C ALA A 28 -18.97 1.69 -0.76
N ASP A 29 -19.02 0.56 -1.46
CA ASP A 29 -20.28 0.00 -2.03
C ASP A 29 -21.34 -0.39 -0.98
N LYS A 30 -20.93 -0.54 0.29
CA LYS A 30 -21.80 -0.87 1.43
C LYS A 30 -21.58 0.13 2.54
N LYS A 31 -22.61 0.41 3.35
CA LYS A 31 -22.48 1.29 4.54
C LYS A 31 -21.39 0.84 5.52
N SER A 32 -21.08 -0.45 5.57
CA SER A 32 -20.03 -1.02 6.41
C SER A 32 -18.61 -0.82 5.83
N HIS A 33 -18.48 -0.43 4.56
CA HIS A 33 -17.19 -0.17 3.93
C HIS A 33 -16.70 1.22 4.35
N VAL A 34 -15.87 1.25 5.39
CA VAL A 34 -15.14 2.46 5.79
C VAL A 34 -13.72 2.36 5.27
N PRO A 35 -13.33 3.11 4.21
CA PRO A 35 -12.03 3.00 3.55
C PRO A 35 -10.83 3.05 4.51
N SER A 36 -10.81 4.02 5.42
CA SER A 36 -9.74 4.16 6.42
C SER A 36 -9.56 2.89 7.25
N LYS A 37 -10.67 2.27 7.73
CA LYS A 37 -10.60 1.04 8.52
C LYS A 37 -10.13 -0.16 7.70
N ARG A 38 -10.62 -0.29 6.45
CA ARG A 38 -10.23 -1.38 5.53
C ARG A 38 -8.75 -1.29 5.15
N LEU A 39 -8.28 -0.09 4.82
CA LEU A 39 -6.87 0.17 4.53
C LEU A 39 -5.98 -0.12 5.74
N TYR A 40 -6.37 0.37 6.92
CA TYR A 40 -5.63 0.09 8.15
C TYR A 40 -5.56 -1.41 8.44
N GLN A 41 -6.69 -2.11 8.38
CA GLN A 41 -6.75 -3.56 8.57
C GLN A 41 -5.85 -4.32 7.57
N PHE A 42 -5.91 -3.94 6.30
CA PHE A 42 -5.07 -4.48 5.25
C PHE A 42 -3.58 -4.28 5.56
N PHE A 43 -3.14 -3.04 5.80
CA PHE A 43 -1.73 -2.75 6.01
C PHE A 43 -1.20 -3.33 7.33
N SER A 44 -1.95 -3.27 8.44
CA SER A 44 -1.49 -3.82 9.72
C SER A 44 -1.29 -5.34 9.68
N THR A 45 -2.23 -6.06 9.05
CA THR A 45 -2.12 -7.51 8.92
C THR A 45 -1.06 -7.91 7.89
N LEU A 46 -0.93 -7.16 6.79
CA LEU A 46 0.14 -7.37 5.83
C LEU A 46 1.52 -7.13 6.47
N PHE A 47 1.69 -6.03 7.22
CA PHE A 47 2.92 -5.74 7.94
C PHE A 47 3.32 -6.91 8.85
N SER A 48 2.35 -7.50 9.54
CA SER A 48 2.57 -8.66 10.41
C SER A 48 3.00 -9.90 9.62
N CYS A 49 2.43 -10.11 8.43
CA CYS A 49 2.75 -11.26 7.57
C CYS A 49 4.14 -11.14 6.88
N LEU A 50 4.73 -9.95 6.86
CA LEU A 50 6.01 -9.69 6.20
C LEU A 50 7.19 -9.89 7.16
N THR A 51 8.34 -10.33 6.63
CA THR A 51 9.59 -10.41 7.41
C THR A 51 10.14 -9.01 7.72
N ARG A 52 11.09 -8.91 8.66
CA ARG A 52 11.62 -7.63 9.16
C ARG A 52 12.34 -6.76 8.12
N ASN A 53 12.75 -7.31 6.98
CA ASN A 53 13.44 -6.57 5.91
C ASN A 53 12.70 -6.67 4.58
N ALA A 54 11.41 -6.95 4.63
CA ALA A 54 10.58 -7.12 3.46
C ALA A 54 10.26 -5.78 2.78
N ARG A 55 9.91 -5.87 1.50
CA ARG A 55 9.39 -4.76 0.70
C ARG A 55 7.99 -5.06 0.21
N ALA A 56 7.13 -4.05 0.20
CA ALA A 56 5.81 -4.13 -0.36
C ALA A 56 5.60 -3.03 -1.40
N VAL A 57 5.28 -3.39 -2.64
CA VAL A 57 5.11 -2.44 -3.74
C VAL A 57 3.69 -2.53 -4.29
N PHE A 58 3.00 -1.40 -4.34
CA PHE A 58 1.63 -1.30 -4.83
C PHE A 58 1.58 -0.32 -5.98
N GLN A 59 1.33 -0.81 -7.19
CA GLN A 59 0.88 0.04 -8.28
C GLN A 59 -0.64 0.22 -8.15
N PHE A 60 -1.13 1.44 -8.24
CA PHE A 60 -2.56 1.74 -8.14
C PHE A 60 -2.97 2.98 -8.94
N TYR A 61 -4.29 3.17 -9.07
CA TYR A 61 -4.91 4.29 -9.75
C TYR A 61 -5.71 5.11 -8.73
N PRO A 62 -5.13 6.15 -8.12
CA PRO A 62 -5.89 7.07 -7.27
C PRO A 62 -6.80 7.96 -8.12
N GLU A 63 -8.00 8.25 -7.61
CA GLU A 63 -8.96 9.20 -8.18
C GLU A 63 -8.55 10.66 -7.89
N ASN A 64 -7.95 10.92 -6.73
CA ASN A 64 -7.55 12.25 -6.28
C ASN A 64 -6.41 12.21 -5.26
N ALA A 65 -5.89 13.39 -4.88
CA ALA A 65 -4.81 13.53 -3.91
C ALA A 65 -5.19 13.01 -2.52
N ASP A 66 -6.43 13.23 -2.09
CA ASP A 66 -6.92 12.78 -0.77
C ASP A 66 -6.85 11.25 -0.64
N GLN A 67 -7.13 10.52 -1.72
CA GLN A 67 -7.01 9.07 -1.73
C GLN A 67 -5.55 8.61 -1.59
N ILE A 68 -4.61 9.33 -2.23
CA ILE A 68 -3.16 9.06 -2.07
C ILE A 68 -2.75 9.28 -0.63
N GLU A 69 -3.17 10.40 -0.03
CA GLU A 69 -2.88 10.73 1.36
C GLU A 69 -3.49 9.72 2.33
N LEU A 70 -4.74 9.31 2.10
CA LEU A 70 -5.41 8.30 2.91
C LEU A 70 -4.68 6.96 2.87
N ILE A 71 -4.34 6.47 1.68
CA ILE A 71 -3.61 5.20 1.51
C ILE A 71 -2.24 5.28 2.21
N THR A 72 -1.50 6.35 1.96
CA THR A 72 -0.15 6.54 2.50
C THR A 72 -0.20 6.66 4.03
N SER A 73 -1.12 7.45 4.58
CA SER A 73 -1.27 7.62 6.03
C SER A 73 -1.63 6.32 6.74
N GLN A 74 -2.51 5.48 6.16
CA GLN A 74 -2.83 4.18 6.78
C GLN A 74 -1.66 3.20 6.71
N ALA A 75 -0.87 3.21 5.63
CA ALA A 75 0.35 2.41 5.53
C ALA A 75 1.38 2.82 6.59
N MET A 76 1.64 4.11 6.74
CA MET A 76 2.57 4.63 7.75
C MET A 76 2.08 4.33 9.17
N LYS A 77 0.78 4.51 9.43
CA LYS A 77 0.15 4.18 10.71
C LYS A 77 0.28 2.69 11.06
N ALA A 78 0.28 1.80 10.07
CA ALA A 78 0.46 0.37 10.26
C ALA A 78 1.91 -0.03 10.59
N GLY A 79 2.88 0.88 10.45
CA GLY A 79 4.30 0.65 10.77
C GLY A 79 5.22 0.60 9.55
N PHE A 80 4.68 0.68 8.33
CA PHE A 80 5.53 0.81 7.15
C PHE A 80 6.23 2.18 7.12
N TYR A 81 7.38 2.23 6.44
CA TYR A 81 8.02 3.46 5.98
C TYR A 81 8.26 3.33 4.47
N GLY A 82 8.57 4.45 3.82
CA GLY A 82 8.76 4.51 2.37
C GLY A 82 8.03 5.70 1.79
N GLY A 83 7.52 5.56 0.57
CA GLY A 83 6.87 6.68 -0.10
C GLY A 83 6.29 6.35 -1.46
N LEU A 84 5.82 7.41 -2.12
CA LEU A 84 5.19 7.33 -3.43
C LEU A 84 6.24 7.62 -4.50
N VAL A 85 6.31 6.73 -5.50
CA VAL A 85 7.08 6.92 -6.73
C VAL A 85 6.08 7.11 -7.87
N VAL A 86 6.30 8.16 -8.66
CA VAL A 86 5.44 8.48 -9.81
C VAL A 86 6.27 8.36 -11.08
N ASP A 87 5.90 7.40 -11.91
CA ASP A 87 6.48 7.24 -13.24
C ASP A 87 5.69 8.10 -14.24
N TYR A 88 6.39 8.67 -15.23
CA TYR A 88 5.86 9.62 -16.22
C TYR A 88 4.99 10.76 -15.62
N PRO A 89 5.49 11.56 -14.65
CA PRO A 89 4.68 12.52 -13.91
C PRO A 89 4.01 13.60 -14.78
N ASN A 90 4.59 13.88 -15.96
CA ASN A 90 4.12 14.90 -16.89
C ASN A 90 3.09 14.37 -17.93
N SER A 91 2.79 13.06 -17.93
CA SER A 91 1.84 12.47 -18.89
C SER A 91 0.57 12.00 -18.21
N ALA A 92 -0.58 12.57 -18.53
CA ALA A 92 -1.85 12.08 -17.99
C ALA A 92 -2.17 10.63 -18.40
N LYS A 93 -1.71 10.20 -19.60
CA LYS A 93 -1.98 8.86 -20.15
C LYS A 93 -1.03 7.79 -19.64
N ALA A 94 0.25 8.13 -19.48
CA ALA A 94 1.29 7.17 -19.11
C ALA A 94 1.64 7.17 -17.61
N LYS A 95 1.12 8.13 -16.84
CA LYS A 95 1.41 8.28 -15.41
C LYS A 95 1.03 7.03 -14.62
N LYS A 96 1.95 6.58 -13.76
CA LYS A 96 1.74 5.42 -12.88
C LYS A 96 2.19 5.77 -11.47
N TYR A 97 1.36 5.44 -10.50
CA TYR A 97 1.64 5.61 -9.09
C TYR A 97 2.08 4.29 -8.47
N PHE A 98 3.19 4.30 -7.76
CA PHE A 98 3.72 3.18 -7.01
C PHE A 98 3.92 3.58 -5.55
N LEU A 99 3.21 2.95 -4.63
CA LEU A 99 3.51 3.02 -3.21
C LEU A 99 4.59 1.98 -2.91
N VAL A 100 5.77 2.44 -2.51
CA VAL A 100 6.93 1.60 -2.19
C VAL A 100 7.14 1.64 -0.68
N LEU A 101 6.91 0.50 -0.03
CA LEU A 101 6.93 0.35 1.42
C LEU A 101 7.96 -0.67 1.87
N MET A 102 8.41 -0.52 3.11
CA MET A 102 9.37 -1.41 3.75
C MET A 102 9.02 -1.61 5.24
N THR A 103 9.44 -2.74 5.83
CA THR A 103 9.13 -3.14 7.22
C THR A 103 10.29 -3.04 8.22
N GLY A 104 11.53 -2.78 7.76
CA GLY A 104 12.77 -2.71 8.56
C GLY A 104 13.44 -1.32 8.67
N GLY A 105 14.78 -1.24 8.58
CA GLY A 105 15.50 0.04 8.54
C GLY A 105 15.49 0.68 7.15
N MET A 106 15.76 1.99 7.04
CA MET A 106 15.87 2.68 5.74
C MET A 106 16.91 2.00 4.84
N VAL A 107 16.45 1.29 3.81
CA VAL A 107 17.31 0.75 2.75
C VAL A 107 17.28 1.73 1.59
N LYS A 108 18.46 2.13 1.12
CA LYS A 108 18.62 3.05 -0.01
C LYS A 108 17.84 2.49 -1.22
N LEU A 109 16.95 3.30 -1.79
CA LEU A 109 16.26 2.93 -3.03
C LEU A 109 17.29 2.80 -4.16
N PRO A 110 17.08 1.91 -5.15
CA PRO A 110 17.92 1.84 -6.33
C PRO A 110 17.98 3.20 -7.04
N ALA A 111 19.13 3.52 -7.64
CA ALA A 111 19.22 4.69 -8.51
C ALA A 111 18.32 4.49 -9.74
N ALA A 112 17.60 5.54 -10.12
CA ALA A 112 16.77 5.58 -11.33
C ALA A 112 17.63 5.62 -12.59
#